data_AF-A0A357F425-F1
#
_entry.id   AF-A0A357F425-F1
#
_cell.length_a   1.000
_cell.length_b   1.000
_cell.length_c   1.000
_cell.angle_alpha   90.00
_cell.angle_beta   90.00
_cell.angle_gamma   90.00
#
_symmetry.space_group_name_H-M   'P 1'
#
loop_
_entity.id
_entity.type
_entity.pdbx_description
1 polymer ?
#
loop_
_entity_poly.entity_id
_entity_poly.type
_entity_poly.pdbx_seq_one_letter_code
_entity_poly.pdbx_strand_id
1 'polypeptide(L)'
;MLPEDPEILVDAADTARLMGRLGVAEKTYEAARNRGANGFQIGFGEASICQERKLWIKAVRLWTELNTSFPNNPYVLHNLAKAWHELGETDTALSLMSESFELSGEMNTLSMLGVLAPHAGKCSHEEIL
;
A
#
# COMPACT_ATOMS: atom_id res chain seq x y z
N MET A 1 -14.48 -17.81 19.99
CA MET A 1 -13.17 -18.47 19.84
C MET A 1 -12.61 -18.05 18.49
N LEU A 2 -11.34 -17.67 18.41
CA LEU A 2 -10.70 -17.38 17.13
C LEU A 2 -10.42 -18.69 16.38
N PRO A 3 -10.48 -18.71 15.04
CA PRO A 3 -10.05 -19.85 14.23
C PRO A 3 -8.63 -20.30 14.58
N GLU A 4 -8.38 -21.61 14.52
CA GLU A 4 -7.03 -22.17 14.73
C GLU A 4 -6.16 -22.05 13.48
N ASP A 5 -6.76 -22.18 12.30
CA ASP A 5 -6.07 -22.04 11.02
C ASP A 5 -5.64 -20.58 10.81
N PRO A 6 -4.33 -20.33 10.66
CA PRO A 6 -3.82 -18.98 10.50
C PRO A 6 -4.24 -18.30 9.18
N GLU A 7 -4.58 -19.05 8.13
CA GLU A 7 -5.09 -18.47 6.87
C GLU A 7 -6.50 -17.90 7.03
N ILE A 8 -7.36 -18.59 7.78
CA ILE A 8 -8.69 -18.07 8.12
C ILE A 8 -8.59 -16.76 8.93
N LEU A 9 -7.55 -16.63 9.76
CA LEU A 9 -7.28 -15.38 10.48
C LEU A 9 -6.84 -14.26 9.54
N VAL A 10 -6.07 -14.55 8.48
CA VAL A 10 -5.72 -13.56 7.46
C VAL A 10 -6.98 -13.04 6.77
N ASP A 11 -7.86 -13.93 6.31
CA ASP A 11 -9.13 -13.54 5.67
C ASP A 11 -10.04 -12.72 6.60
N ALA A 12 -10.09 -13.10 7.88
CA ALA A 12 -10.85 -12.36 8.89
C ALA A 12 -10.24 -10.98 9.16
N ALA A 13 -8.92 -10.86 9.14
CA ALA A 13 -8.21 -9.59 9.29
C ALA A 13 -8.45 -8.67 8.09
N ASP A 14 -8.40 -9.18 6.86
CA ASP A 14 -8.73 -8.45 5.64
C ASP A 14 -10.18 -7.97 5.66
N THR A 15 -11.12 -8.83 6.05
CA THR A 15 -12.52 -8.44 6.20
C THR A 15 -12.68 -7.32 7.22
N ALA A 16 -12.01 -7.42 8.37
CA ALA A 16 -12.05 -6.36 9.39
C ALA A 16 -11.46 -5.05 8.88
N ARG A 17 -10.37 -5.11 8.09
CA ARG A 17 -9.73 -3.94 7.47
C ARG A 17 -10.66 -3.25 6.48
N LEU A 18 -11.27 -4.01 5.57
CA LEU A 18 -12.25 -3.50 4.60
C LEU A 18 -13.49 -2.87 5.26
N MET A 19 -13.85 -3.33 6.45
CA MET A 19 -14.91 -2.74 7.29
C MET A 19 -14.45 -1.50 8.10
N GLY A 20 -13.21 -1.03 7.91
CA GLY A 20 -12.63 0.09 8.64
C GLY A 20 -12.30 -0.22 10.11
N ARG A 21 -12.39 -1.48 10.55
CA ARG A 21 -12.12 -1.90 11.92
C ARG A 21 -10.63 -2.17 12.12
N LEU A 22 -9.80 -1.14 11.92
CA LEU A 22 -8.34 -1.28 11.80
C LEU A 22 -7.66 -1.85 13.05
N GLY A 23 -8.13 -1.51 14.24
CA GLY A 23 -7.60 -2.10 15.47
C GLY A 23 -7.91 -3.59 15.63
N VAL A 24 -9.01 -4.06 15.04
CA VAL A 24 -9.35 -5.49 15.01
C VAL A 24 -8.49 -6.18 13.95
N ALA A 25 -8.39 -5.61 12.76
CA ALA A 25 -7.58 -6.14 11.67
C ALA A 25 -6.12 -6.35 12.11
N GLU A 26 -5.50 -5.34 12.70
CA GLU A 26 -4.11 -5.39 13.19
C GLU A 26 -3.88 -6.52 14.20
N LYS A 27 -4.75 -6.65 15.21
CA LYS A 27 -4.67 -7.73 16.20
C LYS A 27 -4.87 -9.11 15.58
N THR A 28 -5.74 -9.21 14.57
CA THR A 28 -6.01 -10.47 13.89
C THR A 28 -4.85 -10.88 12.98
N TYR A 29 -4.22 -9.95 12.26
CA TYR A 29 -2.99 -10.22 11.50
C TYR A 29 -1.85 -10.65 12.42
N GLU A 30 -1.68 -9.99 13.58
CA GLU A 30 -0.69 -10.40 14.59
C GLU A 30 -0.96 -11.82 15.10
N ALA A 31 -2.22 -12.14 15.38
CA ALA A 31 -2.63 -13.48 15.80
C ALA A 31 -2.40 -14.55 14.71
N ALA A 32 -2.57 -14.22 13.42
CA ALA A 32 -2.27 -15.08 12.30
C ALA A 32 -0.75 -15.33 12.19
N ARG A 33 0.05 -14.27 12.29
CA ARG A 33 1.52 -14.33 12.26
C ARG A 33 2.10 -15.17 13.38
N ASN A 34 1.58 -15.00 14.61
CA ASN A 34 2.00 -15.81 15.76
C ASN A 34 1.66 -17.30 15.61
N ARG A 35 0.76 -17.65 14.68
CA ARG A 35 0.40 -19.02 14.32
C ARG A 35 1.09 -19.50 13.03
N GLY A 36 2.03 -18.73 12.50
CA GLY A 36 2.88 -19.12 11.38
C GLY A 36 2.44 -18.62 10.02
N ALA A 37 1.31 -17.91 9.89
CA ALA A 37 1.00 -17.27 8.61
C ALA A 37 2.05 -16.22 8.28
N ASN A 38 2.47 -16.23 7.03
CA ASN A 38 3.41 -15.29 6.46
C ASN A 38 3.09 -15.14 4.97
N GLY A 39 3.73 -14.17 4.31
CA GLY A 39 3.56 -13.97 2.88
C GLY A 39 2.85 -12.66 2.55
N PHE A 40 2.38 -12.60 1.31
CA PHE A 40 1.94 -11.36 0.68
C PHE A 40 0.78 -10.68 1.40
N GLN A 41 -0.27 -11.44 1.78
CA GLN A 41 -1.52 -10.90 2.31
C GLN A 41 -1.33 -10.18 3.65
N ILE A 42 -0.50 -10.73 4.55
CA ILE A 42 -0.21 -10.09 5.84
C ILE A 42 0.52 -8.77 5.63
N GLY A 43 1.60 -8.78 4.82
CA GLY A 43 2.34 -7.56 4.53
C GLY A 43 1.46 -6.51 3.86
N PHE A 44 0.65 -6.92 2.89
CA PHE A 44 -0.28 -6.05 2.17
C PHE A 44 -1.29 -5.41 3.14
N GLY A 45 -1.86 -6.22 4.04
CA GLY A 45 -2.79 -5.76 5.07
C GLY A 45 -2.18 -4.74 6.03
N GLU A 46 -0.97 -5.00 6.53
CA GLU A 46 -0.26 -4.10 7.43
C GLU A 46 0.11 -2.76 6.76
N ALA A 47 0.59 -2.82 5.52
CA ALA A 47 0.90 -1.62 4.74
C ALA A 47 -0.37 -0.80 4.46
N SER A 48 -1.48 -1.48 4.12
CA SER A 48 -2.79 -0.86 3.93
C SER A 48 -3.31 -0.19 5.21
N ILE A 49 -3.23 -0.85 6.36
CA ILE A 49 -3.61 -0.26 7.66
C ILE A 49 -2.78 1.00 7.94
N CYS A 50 -1.48 1.00 7.63
CA CYS A 50 -0.64 2.18 7.78
C CYS A 50 -1.12 3.34 6.90
N GLN A 51 -1.49 3.07 5.63
CA GLN A 51 -2.06 4.10 4.75
C GLN A 51 -3.41 4.61 5.25
N GLU A 52 -4.30 3.74 5.68
CA GLU A 52 -5.62 4.14 6.21
C GLU A 52 -5.49 5.01 7.47
N ARG A 53 -4.44 4.78 8.28
CA ARG A 53 -4.07 5.63 9.42
C ARG A 53 -3.19 6.84 9.05
N LYS A 54 -2.92 7.07 7.76
CA LYS A 54 -2.05 8.15 7.26
C LYS A 54 -0.62 8.12 7.82
N LEU A 55 -0.13 6.94 8.19
CA LEU A 55 1.24 6.73 8.64
C LEU A 55 2.16 6.55 7.42
N TRP A 56 2.24 7.60 6.60
CA TRP A 56 2.78 7.52 5.23
C TRP A 56 4.23 7.03 5.16
N ILE A 57 5.11 7.48 6.07
CA ILE A 57 6.50 7.02 6.14
C ILE A 57 6.57 5.50 6.40
N LYS A 58 5.75 5.00 7.33
CA LYS A 58 5.69 3.57 7.64
C LYS A 58 5.07 2.78 6.48
N ALA A 59 4.03 3.34 5.85
CA ALA A 59 3.41 2.74 4.68
C ALA A 59 4.40 2.58 3.51
N VAL A 60 5.15 3.64 3.17
CA VAL A 60 6.20 3.58 2.13
C VAL A 60 7.18 2.45 2.44
N ARG A 61 7.70 2.39 3.68
CA ARG A 61 8.64 1.33 4.06
C ARG A 61 8.08 -0.07 3.81
N LEU A 62 6.87 -0.34 4.30
CA LEU A 62 6.23 -1.66 4.15
C LEU A 62 5.90 -1.99 2.69
N TRP A 63 5.43 -1.01 1.92
CA TRP A 63 5.17 -1.19 0.49
C TRP A 63 6.47 -1.42 -0.31
N THR A 64 7.58 -0.77 0.06
CA THR A 64 8.89 -1.02 -0.54
C THR A 64 9.40 -2.43 -0.23
N GLU A 65 9.24 -2.90 1.02
CA GLU A 65 9.56 -4.29 1.40
C GLU A 65 8.74 -5.31 0.58
N LEU A 66 7.45 -5.04 0.39
CA LEU A 66 6.59 -5.86 -0.47
C LEU A 66 7.01 -5.80 -1.93
N ASN A 67 7.33 -4.63 -2.47
CA ASN A 67 7.77 -4.49 -3.85
C ASN A 67 9.09 -5.22 -4.10
N THR A 68 9.97 -5.27 -3.10
CA THR A 68 11.22 -6.03 -3.16
C THR A 68 10.95 -7.54 -3.21
N SER A 69 9.96 -8.02 -2.46
CA SER A 69 9.62 -9.45 -2.36
C SER A 69 8.74 -9.93 -3.52
N PHE A 70 7.91 -9.04 -4.05
CA PHE A 70 6.92 -9.28 -5.11
C PHE A 70 7.04 -8.19 -6.17
N PRO A 71 8.16 -8.16 -6.92
CA PRO A 71 8.38 -7.15 -7.94
C PRO A 71 7.31 -7.23 -9.03
N ASN A 72 7.04 -6.09 -9.67
CA ASN A 72 6.06 -5.95 -10.76
C ASN A 72 4.62 -6.31 -10.35
N ASN A 73 4.28 -6.25 -9.06
CA ASN A 73 2.89 -6.38 -8.63
C ASN A 73 2.17 -5.02 -8.77
N PRO A 74 1.18 -4.88 -9.67
CA PRO A 74 0.56 -3.58 -9.95
C PRO A 74 -0.15 -2.98 -8.74
N TYR A 75 -0.71 -3.79 -7.84
CA TYR A 75 -1.37 -3.31 -6.62
C TYR A 75 -0.36 -2.77 -5.59
N VAL A 76 0.82 -3.40 -5.48
CA VAL A 76 1.89 -2.90 -4.63
C VAL A 76 2.42 -1.57 -5.17
N LEU A 77 2.70 -1.50 -6.47
CA LEU A 77 3.18 -0.27 -7.13
C LEU A 77 2.18 0.89 -7.00
N HIS A 78 0.88 0.61 -7.22
CA HIS A 78 -0.19 1.60 -7.04
C HIS A 78 -0.23 2.16 -5.60
N ASN A 79 -0.21 1.28 -4.60
CA ASN A 79 -0.29 1.71 -3.20
C ASN A 79 1.00 2.39 -2.73
N LEU A 80 2.17 1.95 -3.20
CA LEU A 80 3.44 2.63 -2.95
C LEU A 80 3.45 4.03 -3.56
N ALA A 81 3.00 4.17 -4.81
CA ALA A 81 2.85 5.46 -5.49
C ALA A 81 1.94 6.42 -4.70
N LYS A 82 0.79 5.93 -4.24
CA LYS A 82 -0.12 6.70 -3.38
C LYS A 82 0.56 7.16 -2.10
N ALA A 83 1.33 6.28 -1.44
CA ALA A 83 2.03 6.63 -0.20
C ALA A 83 3.12 7.71 -0.44
N TRP A 84 3.85 7.65 -1.55
CA TRP A 84 4.82 8.68 -1.94
C TRP A 84 4.16 10.01 -2.28
N HIS A 85 3.03 9.99 -2.97
CA HIS A 85 2.28 11.21 -3.28
C HIS A 85 1.83 11.95 -2.01
N GLU A 86 1.35 11.23 -1.00
CA GLU A 86 0.94 11.80 0.29
C GLU A 86 2.12 12.38 1.09
N LEU A 87 3.36 12.00 0.76
CA LEU A 87 4.58 12.59 1.30
C LEU A 87 5.08 13.79 0.46
N GLY A 88 4.42 14.13 -0.65
CA GLY A 88 4.81 15.20 -1.56
C GLY A 88 5.76 14.79 -2.69
N GLU A 89 6.24 13.54 -2.68
CA GLU A 89 7.17 12.98 -3.68
C GLU A 89 6.43 12.59 -4.97
N THR A 90 5.93 13.61 -5.66
CA THR A 90 5.00 13.47 -6.78
C THR A 90 5.65 12.80 -8.00
N ASP A 91 6.92 13.08 -8.26
CA ASP A 91 7.63 12.49 -9.41
C ASP A 91 7.85 10.98 -9.21
N THR A 92 8.23 10.57 -7.98
CA THR A 92 8.32 9.15 -7.61
C THR A 92 6.97 8.47 -7.71
N ALA A 93 5.91 9.11 -7.20
CA ALA A 93 4.56 8.59 -7.30
C ALA A 93 4.11 8.41 -8.75
N LEU A 94 4.40 9.37 -9.63
CA LEU A 94 4.04 9.29 -11.04
C LEU A 94 4.75 8.14 -11.75
N SER A 95 6.05 7.96 -11.51
CA SER A 95 6.83 6.86 -12.09
C SER A 95 6.23 5.51 -11.73
N LEU A 96 5.98 5.28 -10.43
CA LEU A 96 5.43 4.02 -9.94
C LEU A 96 3.99 3.78 -10.40
N MET A 97 3.18 4.84 -10.47
CA MET A 97 1.80 4.73 -10.95
C MET A 97 1.75 4.41 -12.45
N SER A 98 2.70 4.94 -13.22
CA SER A 98 2.81 4.65 -14.66
C SER A 98 3.18 3.19 -14.89
N GLU A 99 4.17 2.69 -14.15
CA GLU A 99 4.56 1.27 -14.19
C GLU A 99 3.40 0.35 -13.78
N SER A 100 2.67 0.71 -12.71
CA SER A 100 1.46 -0.03 -12.29
C SER A 100 0.39 -0.09 -13.39
N PHE A 101 0.19 1.02 -14.11
CA PHE A 101 -0.75 1.07 -15.24
C PHE A 101 -0.29 0.22 -16.43
N GLU A 102 1.00 0.28 -16.80
CA GLU A 102 1.55 -0.53 -17.89
C GLU A 102 1.38 -2.04 -17.63
N LEU A 103 1.48 -2.46 -16.38
CA LEU A 103 1.34 -3.87 -15.98
C LEU A 103 -0.11 -4.36 -15.91
N SER A 104 -1.07 -3.49 -15.60
CA SER A 104 -2.46 -3.89 -15.28
C SER A 104 -3.51 -3.37 -16.26
N GLY A 105 -3.30 -2.19 -16.86
CA GLY A 105 -4.30 -1.48 -17.65
C GLY A 105 -5.53 -1.02 -16.86
N GLU A 106 -5.48 -1.00 -15.51
CA GLU A 106 -6.65 -0.72 -14.69
C GLU A 106 -7.12 0.75 -14.74
N MET A 107 -8.43 0.97 -14.62
CA MET A 107 -9.03 2.31 -14.64
C MET A 107 -8.65 3.14 -13.39
N ASN A 108 -8.43 2.50 -12.25
CA ASN A 108 -8.11 3.17 -10.99
C ASN A 108 -6.71 3.80 -11.02
N THR A 109 -5.74 3.12 -11.64
CA THR A 109 -4.39 3.67 -11.88
C THR A 109 -4.45 4.82 -12.88
N LEU A 110 -5.24 4.72 -13.95
CA LEU A 110 -5.46 5.80 -14.91
C LEU A 110 -6.05 7.08 -14.25
N SER A 111 -7.00 6.91 -13.34
CA SER A 111 -7.60 8.04 -12.61
C SER A 111 -6.58 8.78 -11.74
N MET A 112 -5.69 8.03 -11.06
CA MET A 112 -4.62 8.64 -10.26
C MET A 112 -3.53 9.29 -11.12
N LEU A 113 -3.19 8.72 -12.28
CA LEU A 113 -2.27 9.38 -13.23
C LEU A 113 -2.77 10.76 -13.64
N GLY A 114 -4.07 10.92 -13.87
CA GLY A 114 -4.68 12.22 -14.16
C GLY A 114 -4.51 13.25 -13.04
N VAL A 115 -4.45 12.82 -11.78
CA VAL A 115 -4.19 13.69 -10.61
C VAL A 115 -2.70 14.06 -10.53
N LEU A 116 -1.82 13.09 -10.79
CA LEU A 116 -0.37 13.25 -10.62
C LEU A 116 0.28 14.03 -11.77
N ALA A 117 -0.13 13.79 -13.02
CA ALA A 117 0.55 14.33 -14.21
C ALA A 117 0.64 15.87 -14.26
N PRO A 118 -0.37 16.67 -13.87
CA PRO A 118 -0.28 18.14 -13.89
C PRO A 118 0.67 18.75 -12.85
N HIS A 119 1.09 17.96 -11.87
CA HIS A 119 1.96 18.35 -10.76
C HIS A 119 3.40 17.85 -10.91
N ALA A 120 3.66 17.02 -11.93
CA ALA A 120 4.98 16.52 -12.27
C ALA A 120 5.92 17.68 -12.64
N GLY A 121 7.14 17.68 -12.08
CA GLY A 121 8.14 18.72 -12.33
C GLY A 121 7.87 20.11 -11.71
N LYS A 122 6.81 20.29 -10.92
CA LYS A 122 6.59 21.52 -10.13
C LYS A 122 7.16 21.44 -8.71
N CYS A 123 7.47 20.23 -8.22
CA CYS A 123 8.12 20.02 -6.92
C CYS A 123 9.66 20.03 -6.99
N SER A 124 10.25 20.16 -8.18
CA SER A 124 11.70 20.37 -8.29
C SER A 124 12.03 21.82 -7.94
N HIS A 125 12.44 22.03 -6.70
CA HIS A 125 13.03 23.26 -6.17
C HIS A 125 12.26 24.56 -6.48
N GLU A 126 11.50 25.04 -5.48
CA GLU A 126 11.54 26.48 -5.23
C GLU A 126 12.98 26.82 -4.82
N GLU A 127 13.81 27.15 -5.82
CA GLU A 127 15.00 27.95 -5.62
C GLU A 127 14.54 29.27 -5.02
N ILE A 128 14.68 29.40 -3.70
CA ILE A 128 14.57 30.67 -3.00
C ILE A 128 15.72 31.54 -3.53
N LEU A 129 15.37 32.47 -4.43
CA LEU A 129 16.20 33.61 -4.82
C LEU A 129 16.35 34.61 -3.66
#